data_AF-A0A9X3XGA1-F1
#
_entry.id   AF-A0A9X3XGA1-F1
#
_cell.length_a   1.000
_cell.length_b   1.000
_cell.length_c   1.000
_cell.angle_alpha   90.00
_cell.angle_beta   90.00
_cell.angle_gamma   90.00
#
_symmetry.space_group_name_H-M   'P 1'
#
loop_
_entity.id
_entity.type
_entity.pdbx_description
1 polymer ?
#
loop_
_entity_poly.entity_id
_entity_poly.type
_entity_poly.pdbx_seq_one_letter_code
_entity_poly.pdbx_strand_id
1 'polypeptide(L)'
;MGAGCAVEAPDGAEGNIDDNFIDPATLPGRACGVKNLPADELLRVEAEFEQIKVVRPANAFTGPVTIPVYFHVINKGTGVANGDVPQSQIDSQIAVLNAAYASAGFKFQLMSVDRTTNATWYTMAPDTTTETNAKTALRKGGANALNIYTANPGGGLLGWATFPSWYSGAPSDDGVVLLYSSVPGGTSTPYNEGDTGTHEVGHWLGLYHTFQGGCASPGDSVSDTPPEASAASGCPTNRDTCSGGGLDPIKNFMDYTDDACMNTFSAGQITRMQSQWDTYRASGSPPPPPPPPPPSGTCAHDKCVAGAALASNCDSVVQTVCATDAYCCTTTWDSQCVEEVYTIGGSDACYKGSCAHNVCTSGTKLTKGCDSLGIVTAVCNNDAYCCSTSWDSVCVGKVESVAGYSCN
;
A
#
# COMPACT_ATOMS: atom_id res chain seq x y z
N MET A 1 -1.25 -42.32 15.09
CA MET A 1 -2.67 -42.44 14.69
C MET A 1 -3.40 -41.34 15.45
N GLY A 2 -3.56 -40.13 14.95
CA GLY A 2 -4.18 -39.76 13.68
C GLY A 2 -5.53 -39.13 14.02
N ALA A 3 -5.56 -37.81 14.21
CA ALA A 3 -6.79 -37.02 14.31
C ALA A 3 -6.49 -35.64 13.73
N GLY A 4 -6.64 -35.53 12.41
CA GLY A 4 -6.70 -34.24 11.72
C GLY A 4 -8.09 -33.65 11.88
N CYS A 5 -8.17 -32.35 12.06
CA CYS A 5 -9.41 -31.61 11.92
C CYS A 5 -9.42 -30.97 10.53
N ALA A 6 -9.98 -31.70 9.57
CA ALA A 6 -10.66 -31.11 8.44
C ALA A 6 -12.01 -30.60 8.96
N VAL A 7 -12.36 -29.34 8.66
CA VAL A 7 -13.75 -28.89 8.69
C VAL A 7 -14.11 -28.47 7.28
N GLU A 8 -15.09 -29.19 6.72
CA GLU A 8 -15.72 -28.90 5.44
C GLU A 8 -16.39 -27.52 5.50
N ALA A 9 -16.22 -26.75 4.43
CA ALA A 9 -16.89 -25.47 4.22
C ALA A 9 -18.39 -25.69 3.97
N PRO A 10 -19.29 -24.92 4.60
CA PRO A 10 -20.64 -24.77 4.09
C PRO A 10 -20.63 -23.80 2.90
N ASP A 11 -21.21 -24.26 1.79
CA ASP A 11 -21.60 -23.46 0.64
C ASP A 11 -22.47 -22.25 1.03
N GLY A 12 -22.21 -21.11 0.38
CA GLY A 12 -23.23 -20.10 0.11
C GLY A 12 -23.37 -18.97 1.13
N ALA A 13 -22.47 -17.99 1.07
CA ALA A 13 -22.80 -16.59 1.30
C ALA A 13 -21.75 -15.71 0.61
N GLU A 14 -22.04 -15.32 -0.62
CA GLU A 14 -21.41 -14.13 -1.22
C GLU A 14 -21.85 -12.93 -0.38
N GLY A 15 -20.91 -12.38 0.40
CA GLY A 15 -21.10 -11.21 1.22
C GLY A 15 -19.87 -10.32 1.09
N ASN A 16 -20.09 -9.09 0.63
CA ASN A 16 -19.13 -8.00 0.44
C ASN A 16 -17.92 -8.04 1.40
N ILE A 17 -16.73 -8.17 0.82
CA ILE A 17 -15.47 -7.89 1.51
C ILE A 17 -15.26 -6.37 1.43
N ASP A 18 -15.80 -5.65 2.42
CA ASP A 18 -15.48 -4.25 2.73
C ASP A 18 -15.01 -4.12 4.19
N ASP A 19 -14.07 -4.95 4.61
CA ASP A 19 -13.45 -4.84 5.93
C ASP A 19 -11.93 -4.74 5.77
N ASN A 20 -11.47 -3.50 5.61
CA ASN A 20 -10.06 -3.12 5.44
C ASN A 20 -9.21 -3.24 6.73
N PHE A 21 -9.76 -3.80 7.80
CA PHE A 21 -9.03 -4.12 9.02
C PHE A 21 -8.89 -5.62 9.13
N ILE A 22 -7.70 -6.11 9.47
CA ILE A 22 -7.56 -7.48 9.97
C ILE A 22 -8.46 -7.57 11.19
N ASP A 23 -9.60 -8.26 11.07
CA ASP A 23 -10.46 -8.55 12.20
C ASP A 23 -9.63 -9.39 13.19
N PRO A 24 -9.29 -8.85 14.37
CA PRO A 24 -8.52 -9.58 15.36
C PRO A 24 -9.23 -10.86 15.83
N ALA A 25 -10.54 -10.99 15.60
CA ALA A 25 -11.31 -12.19 15.89
C ALA A 25 -11.04 -13.34 14.89
N THR A 26 -10.42 -13.07 13.74
CA THR A 26 -10.12 -14.07 12.69
C THR A 26 -8.69 -14.61 12.76
N LEU A 27 -7.80 -13.98 13.52
CA LEU A 27 -6.45 -14.48 13.78
C LEU A 27 -6.38 -15.14 15.17
N PRO A 28 -5.86 -16.37 15.31
CA PRO A 28 -5.64 -16.98 16.61
C PRO A 28 -4.45 -16.29 17.31
N GLY A 29 -4.68 -15.17 18.00
CA GLY A 29 -3.62 -14.48 18.74
C GLY A 29 -3.79 -12.97 18.84
N ARG A 30 -2.69 -12.28 19.14
CA ARG A 30 -2.59 -10.82 19.04
C ARG A 30 -1.99 -10.44 17.70
N ALA A 31 -2.38 -9.30 17.16
CA ALA A 31 -1.96 -8.84 15.83
C ALA A 31 -1.75 -7.33 15.79
N CYS A 32 -1.02 -6.88 14.77
CA CYS A 32 -0.93 -5.47 14.41
C CYS A 32 -2.17 -5.04 13.61
N GLY A 33 -2.54 -3.76 13.75
CA GLY A 33 -3.79 -3.19 13.27
C GLY A 33 -3.65 -2.24 12.10
N VAL A 34 -2.49 -2.20 11.42
CA VAL A 34 -2.32 -1.37 10.23
C VAL A 34 -3.30 -1.83 9.16
N LYS A 35 -4.01 -0.88 8.55
CA LYS A 35 -4.97 -1.14 7.48
C LYS A 35 -4.26 -1.86 6.34
N ASN A 36 -4.73 -3.06 5.99
CA ASN A 36 -4.28 -3.73 4.78
C ASN A 36 -4.91 -3.01 3.59
N LEU A 37 -4.07 -2.50 2.69
CA LEU A 37 -4.54 -1.89 1.45
C LEU A 37 -5.13 -2.98 0.54
N PRO A 38 -6.36 -2.81 0.03
CA PRO A 38 -6.87 -3.59 -1.09
C PRO A 38 -5.89 -3.62 -2.26
N ALA A 39 -5.91 -4.68 -3.05
CA ALA A 39 -4.91 -4.88 -4.12
C ALA A 39 -4.90 -3.72 -5.14
N ASP A 40 -6.06 -3.18 -5.48
CA ASP A 40 -6.20 -2.02 -6.36
C ASP A 40 -5.68 -0.72 -5.72
N GLU A 41 -5.97 -0.50 -4.44
CA GLU A 41 -5.43 0.65 -3.69
C GLU A 41 -3.90 0.56 -3.57
N LEU A 42 -3.36 -0.63 -3.27
CA LEU A 42 -1.93 -0.88 -3.21
C LEU A 42 -1.28 -0.60 -4.57
N LEU A 43 -1.81 -1.13 -5.66
CA LEU A 43 -1.28 -0.86 -7.01
C LEU A 43 -1.30 0.64 -7.34
N ARG A 44 -2.36 1.35 -6.95
CA ARG A 44 -2.47 2.80 -7.16
C ARG A 44 -1.41 3.57 -6.37
N VAL A 45 -1.25 3.25 -5.08
CA VAL A 45 -0.25 3.88 -4.21
C VAL A 45 1.17 3.60 -4.72
N GLU A 46 1.46 2.38 -5.16
CA GLU A 46 2.77 2.03 -5.73
C GLU A 46 3.04 2.73 -7.06
N ALA A 47 2.05 2.80 -7.95
CA ALA A 47 2.19 3.52 -9.21
C ALA A 47 2.43 5.03 -8.98
N GLU A 48 1.73 5.64 -8.03
CA GLU A 48 1.95 7.03 -7.63
C GLU A 48 3.36 7.21 -7.05
N PHE A 49 3.75 6.36 -6.10
CA PHE A 49 5.08 6.39 -5.50
C PHE A 49 6.18 6.31 -6.56
N GLU A 50 6.07 5.39 -7.52
CA GLU A 50 7.03 5.26 -8.61
C GLU A 50 7.15 6.51 -9.49
N GLN A 51 6.07 7.28 -9.65
CA GLN A 51 6.08 8.55 -10.40
C GLN A 51 6.75 9.69 -9.64
N ILE A 52 6.56 9.76 -8.34
CA ILE A 52 7.03 10.89 -7.51
C ILE A 52 8.30 10.58 -6.72
N LYS A 53 8.76 9.33 -6.71
CA LYS A 53 9.88 8.91 -5.86
C LYS A 53 11.11 9.74 -6.16
N VAL A 54 11.71 10.23 -5.09
CA VAL A 54 12.99 10.94 -5.18
C VAL A 54 14.08 9.90 -5.46
N VAL A 55 14.55 9.85 -6.72
CA VAL A 55 15.65 8.98 -7.11
C VAL A 55 16.95 9.60 -6.64
N ARG A 56 17.55 9.03 -5.58
CA ARG A 56 18.92 9.39 -5.19
C ARG A 56 19.94 8.77 -6.15
N PRO A 57 21.02 9.50 -6.49
CA PRO A 57 22.19 8.87 -7.11
C PRO A 57 22.74 7.79 -6.16
N ALA A 58 23.38 6.75 -6.72
CA ALA A 58 23.88 5.60 -5.97
C ALA A 58 24.87 6.02 -4.85
N ASN A 59 24.31 6.22 -3.65
CA ASN A 59 24.87 6.16 -2.31
C ASN A 59 23.76 6.61 -1.35
N ALA A 60 23.37 5.70 -0.44
CA ALA A 60 22.43 5.91 0.66
C ALA A 60 22.84 7.11 1.56
N PHE A 61 22.06 7.41 2.60
CA PHE A 61 22.26 8.61 3.42
C PHE A 61 23.75 8.86 3.74
N THR A 62 24.24 10.09 3.53
CA THR A 62 25.67 10.44 3.75
C THR A 62 26.08 10.37 5.23
N GLY A 63 25.11 10.14 6.11
CA GLY A 63 25.20 9.83 7.53
C GLY A 63 23.79 9.48 8.02
N PRO A 64 23.61 9.01 9.27
CA PRO A 64 22.29 8.62 9.74
C PRO A 64 21.31 9.81 9.75
N VAL A 65 20.13 9.62 9.17
CA VAL A 65 19.02 10.55 9.29
C VAL A 65 18.49 10.50 10.72
N THR A 66 18.53 11.64 11.40
CA THR A 66 18.01 11.76 12.76
C THR A 66 16.53 12.13 12.73
N ILE A 67 15.69 11.21 13.17
CA ILE A 67 14.24 11.36 13.29
C ILE A 67 13.92 11.85 14.70
N PRO A 68 13.38 13.07 14.87
CA PRO A 68 12.87 13.51 16.17
C PRO A 68 11.65 12.68 16.57
N VAL A 69 11.69 12.12 17.78
CA VAL A 69 10.60 11.32 18.35
C VAL A 69 9.92 12.08 19.48
N TYR A 70 8.60 12.21 19.38
CA TYR A 70 7.73 12.69 20.45
C TYR A 70 6.92 11.52 20.98
N PHE A 71 7.07 11.23 22.27
CA PHE A 71 6.44 10.07 22.90
C PHE A 71 5.29 10.52 23.81
N HIS A 72 4.10 10.01 23.55
CA HIS A 72 2.86 10.40 24.19
C HIS A 72 2.30 9.23 25.00
N VAL A 73 2.45 9.29 26.32
CA VAL A 73 1.92 8.26 27.21
C VAL A 73 0.47 8.60 27.55
N ILE A 74 -0.48 7.89 26.95
CA ILE A 74 -1.89 8.01 27.29
C ILE A 74 -2.21 6.95 28.34
N ASN A 75 -2.77 7.36 29.47
CA ASN A 75 -3.06 6.47 30.61
C ASN A 75 -4.45 6.73 31.19
N LYS A 76 -4.94 5.79 32.00
CA LYS A 76 -6.19 5.93 32.77
C LYS A 76 -5.97 6.22 34.26
N GLY A 77 -4.75 6.56 34.65
CA GLY A 77 -4.33 6.76 36.04
C GLY A 77 -2.83 6.51 36.22
N THR A 78 -2.34 6.66 37.45
CA THR A 78 -0.93 6.50 37.78
C THR A 78 -0.49 5.03 37.82
N GLY A 79 0.78 4.79 37.49
CA GLY A 79 1.40 3.47 37.55
C GLY A 79 1.17 2.61 36.31
N VAL A 80 2.13 1.71 36.03
CA VAL A 80 2.19 0.93 34.79
C VAL A 80 0.92 0.12 34.50
N ALA A 81 0.24 -0.38 35.54
CA ALA A 81 -1.02 -1.12 35.39
C ALA A 81 -2.17 -0.28 34.79
N ASN A 82 -2.04 1.04 34.78
CA ASN A 82 -2.99 1.99 34.21
C ASN A 82 -2.51 2.59 32.88
N GLY A 83 -1.44 2.06 32.27
CA GLY A 83 -0.87 2.61 31.04
C GLY A 83 0.17 3.70 31.25
N ASP A 84 0.52 4.03 32.49
CA ASP A 84 1.53 5.05 32.80
C ASP A 84 2.95 4.46 32.63
N VAL A 85 3.35 4.26 31.38
CA VAL A 85 4.62 3.61 30.96
C VAL A 85 5.82 4.38 31.54
N PRO A 86 6.68 3.77 32.38
CA PRO A 86 7.82 4.45 32.99
C PRO A 86 8.87 4.86 31.95
N GLN A 87 9.64 5.91 32.27
CA GLN A 87 10.67 6.46 31.36
C GLN A 87 11.67 5.39 30.92
N SER A 88 12.06 4.47 31.79
CA SER A 88 13.00 3.39 31.46
C SER A 88 12.53 2.47 30.33
N GLN A 89 11.22 2.21 30.24
CA GLN A 89 10.65 1.41 29.14
C GLN A 89 10.63 2.21 27.83
N ILE A 90 10.36 3.52 27.89
CA ILE A 90 10.42 4.41 26.74
C ILE A 90 11.85 4.49 26.21
N ASP A 91 12.83 4.71 27.08
CA ASP A 91 14.24 4.75 26.70
C ASP A 91 14.70 3.42 26.07
N SER A 92 14.20 2.31 26.60
CA SER A 92 14.45 0.97 26.04
C SER A 92 13.83 0.82 24.65
N GLN A 93 12.60 1.30 24.42
CA GLN A 93 11.97 1.28 23.10
C GLN A 93 12.77 2.09 22.08
N ILE A 94 13.26 3.28 22.48
CA ILE A 94 14.11 4.11 21.61
C ILE A 94 15.44 3.42 21.31
N ALA A 95 16.01 2.66 22.26
CA ALA A 95 17.20 1.87 22.03
C ALA A 95 16.96 0.73 21.03
N VAL A 96 15.83 0.01 21.15
CA VAL A 96 15.43 -1.05 20.22
C VAL A 96 15.27 -0.50 18.80
N LEU A 97 14.56 0.62 18.63
CA LEU A 97 14.42 1.29 17.33
C LEU A 97 15.79 1.69 16.76
N ASN A 98 16.66 2.29 17.57
CA ASN A 98 18.00 2.65 17.08
C ASN A 98 18.83 1.43 16.68
N ALA A 99 18.66 0.28 17.35
CA ALA A 99 19.36 -0.95 16.99
C ALA A 99 18.83 -1.55 15.66
N ALA A 100 17.51 -1.68 15.53
CA ALA A 100 16.87 -2.29 14.36
C ALA A 100 17.10 -1.49 13.06
N TYR A 101 17.14 -0.15 13.15
CA TYR A 101 17.23 0.72 11.97
C TYR A 101 18.63 1.29 11.69
N ALA A 102 19.64 0.97 12.51
CA ALA A 102 20.98 1.49 12.31
C ALA A 102 21.54 1.18 10.92
N SER A 103 21.33 -0.05 10.42
CA SER A 103 21.75 -0.48 9.08
C SER A 103 20.96 0.20 7.96
N ALA A 104 19.72 0.61 8.24
CA ALA A 104 18.89 1.38 7.33
C ALA A 104 19.30 2.87 7.26
N GLY A 105 20.21 3.31 8.14
CA GLY A 105 20.69 4.68 8.20
C GLY A 105 19.72 5.65 8.90
N PHE A 106 18.84 5.16 9.76
CA PHE A 106 18.00 6.00 10.61
C PHE A 106 18.48 5.98 12.07
N LYS A 107 18.31 7.12 12.75
CA LYS A 107 18.56 7.29 14.17
C LYS A 107 17.36 7.99 14.81
N PHE A 108 16.81 7.42 15.86
CA PHE A 108 15.67 7.98 16.58
C PHE A 108 16.15 8.77 17.80
N GLN A 109 15.82 10.05 17.85
CA GLN A 109 16.18 10.94 18.95
C GLN A 109 14.92 11.33 19.73
N LEU A 110 14.82 10.87 20.97
CA LEU A 110 13.73 11.26 21.86
C LEU A 110 13.82 12.76 22.20
N MET A 111 12.81 13.52 21.77
CA MET A 111 12.74 14.97 21.96
C MET A 111 11.95 15.33 23.21
N SER A 112 10.81 14.68 23.44
CA SER A 112 10.03 14.86 24.66
C SER A 112 9.18 13.64 24.97
N VAL A 113 8.86 13.48 26.24
CA VAL A 113 7.77 12.61 26.72
C VAL A 113 6.71 13.48 27.36
N ASP A 114 5.45 13.32 26.96
CA ASP A 114 4.30 13.83 27.70
C ASP A 114 3.40 12.70 28.17
N ARG A 115 2.62 12.99 29.21
CA ARG A 115 1.74 12.03 29.87
C ARG A 115 0.36 12.63 30.00
N THR A 116 -0.63 11.94 29.43
CA THR A 116 -2.03 12.40 29.38
C THR A 116 -2.92 11.38 30.06
N THR A 117 -3.51 11.75 31.19
CA THR A 117 -4.52 10.93 31.86
C THR A 117 -5.89 11.19 31.22
N ASN A 118 -6.28 10.32 30.30
CA ASN A 118 -7.56 10.37 29.60
C ASN A 118 -8.04 8.94 29.30
N ALA A 119 -9.01 8.46 30.08
CA ALA A 119 -9.51 7.09 29.96
C ALA A 119 -10.19 6.80 28.60
N THR A 120 -10.75 7.81 27.94
CA THR A 120 -11.36 7.66 26.61
C THR A 120 -10.29 7.48 25.55
N TRP A 121 -9.25 8.32 25.52
CA TRP A 121 -8.14 8.18 24.59
C TRP A 121 -7.30 6.94 24.89
N TYR A 122 -7.23 6.52 26.16
CA TYR A 122 -6.54 5.31 26.56
C TYR A 122 -7.11 4.06 25.88
N THR A 123 -8.38 4.06 25.50
CA THR A 123 -9.01 2.94 24.77
C THR A 123 -9.33 3.30 23.32
N MET A 124 -8.57 4.21 22.72
CA MET A 124 -8.74 4.55 21.31
C MET A 124 -8.48 3.33 20.43
N ALA A 125 -9.20 3.27 19.31
CA ALA A 125 -9.06 2.23 18.28
C ALA A 125 -8.75 2.90 16.93
N PRO A 126 -8.20 2.14 15.97
CA PRO A 126 -7.89 2.64 14.63
C PRO A 126 -9.09 3.32 13.95
N ASP A 127 -8.83 4.39 13.21
CA ASP A 127 -9.81 5.14 12.39
C ASP A 127 -11.02 5.68 13.17
N THR A 128 -10.89 5.82 14.48
CA THR A 128 -11.95 6.41 15.32
C THR A 128 -11.75 7.90 15.52
N THR A 129 -12.85 8.65 15.68
CA THR A 129 -12.80 10.05 16.12
C THR A 129 -12.02 10.23 17.44
N THR A 130 -11.98 9.19 18.27
CA THR A 130 -11.22 9.20 19.53
C THR A 130 -9.72 9.25 19.28
N GLU A 131 -9.21 8.43 18.36
CA GLU A 131 -7.82 8.48 17.91
C GLU A 131 -7.48 9.85 17.31
N THR A 132 -8.29 10.33 16.35
CA THR A 132 -8.05 11.62 15.69
C THR A 132 -8.01 12.76 16.69
N ASN A 133 -8.90 12.77 17.69
CA ASN A 133 -8.89 13.78 18.75
C ASN A 133 -7.62 13.70 19.61
N ALA A 134 -7.17 12.50 19.98
CA ALA A 134 -5.97 12.30 20.77
C ALA A 134 -4.71 12.76 19.99
N LYS A 135 -4.56 12.31 18.74
CA LYS A 135 -3.42 12.66 17.88
C LYS A 135 -3.41 14.15 17.55
N THR A 136 -4.55 14.74 17.17
CA THR A 136 -4.67 16.19 16.92
C THR A 136 -4.24 17.03 18.12
N ALA A 137 -4.59 16.60 19.34
CA ALA A 137 -4.25 17.35 20.55
C ALA A 137 -2.78 17.23 20.96
N LEU A 138 -2.13 16.10 20.66
CA LEU A 138 -0.83 15.75 21.23
C LEU A 138 0.33 15.85 20.23
N ARG A 139 0.06 15.65 18.94
CA ARG A 139 1.07 15.59 17.88
C ARG A 139 1.99 16.81 17.88
N LYS A 140 3.29 16.56 17.65
CA LYS A 140 4.33 17.58 17.52
C LYS A 140 5.15 17.37 16.24
N GLY A 141 5.66 18.47 15.69
CA GLY A 141 6.49 18.48 14.49
C GLY A 141 5.70 18.29 13.18
N GLY A 142 6.43 18.10 12.08
CA GLY A 142 5.88 17.89 10.72
C GLY A 142 6.06 16.46 10.24
N ALA A 143 6.07 16.25 8.92
CA ALA A 143 6.16 14.92 8.29
C ALA A 143 7.43 14.13 8.66
N ASN A 144 8.49 14.85 9.06
CA ASN A 144 9.77 14.30 9.48
C ASN A 144 9.83 13.92 10.97
N ALA A 145 8.77 14.18 11.75
CA ALA A 145 8.72 13.89 13.18
C ALA A 145 7.84 12.67 13.46
N LEU A 146 8.41 11.69 14.15
CA LEU A 146 7.70 10.49 14.56
C LEU A 146 6.99 10.77 15.90
N ASN A 147 5.67 10.62 15.90
CA ASN A 147 4.86 10.68 17.11
C ASN A 147 4.47 9.24 17.48
N ILE A 148 4.86 8.80 18.68
CA ILE A 148 4.52 7.48 19.21
C ILE A 148 3.55 7.67 20.37
N TYR A 149 2.41 7.00 20.32
CA TYR A 149 1.38 7.03 21.37
C TYR A 149 1.30 5.66 22.03
N THR A 150 1.28 5.60 23.37
CA THR A 150 0.93 4.35 24.07
C THR A 150 -0.49 4.41 24.60
N ALA A 151 -1.28 3.38 24.31
CA ALA A 151 -2.67 3.25 24.75
C ALA A 151 -3.01 1.76 25.01
N ASN A 152 -4.29 1.45 25.26
CA ASN A 152 -4.82 0.10 25.40
C ASN A 152 -6.06 -0.07 24.51
N PRO A 153 -5.87 -0.33 23.19
CA PRO A 153 -6.96 -0.47 22.23
C PRO A 153 -7.94 -1.61 22.54
N GLY A 154 -7.52 -2.60 23.32
CA GLY A 154 -8.30 -3.83 23.51
C GLY A 154 -8.28 -4.70 22.25
N GLY A 155 -9.20 -5.67 22.18
CA GLY A 155 -9.41 -6.48 20.97
C GLY A 155 -8.25 -7.39 20.53
N GLY A 156 -7.13 -7.45 21.28
CA GLY A 156 -5.95 -8.21 20.87
C GLY A 156 -4.96 -7.42 20.01
N LEU A 157 -5.19 -6.11 19.78
CA LEU A 157 -4.28 -5.28 18.99
C LEU A 157 -2.99 -4.93 19.74
N LEU A 158 -1.85 -5.09 19.07
CA LEU A 158 -0.52 -4.72 19.58
C LEU A 158 -0.13 -3.29 19.22
N GLY A 159 -0.54 -2.79 18.06
CA GLY A 159 -0.20 -1.47 17.57
C GLY A 159 -0.82 -1.21 16.21
N TRP A 160 -0.67 0.02 15.73
CA TRP A 160 -0.94 0.39 14.34
C TRP A 160 -0.19 1.68 13.97
N ALA A 161 -0.09 1.95 12.68
CA ALA A 161 0.61 3.07 12.10
C ALA A 161 -0.11 3.62 10.88
N THR A 162 0.32 4.80 10.44
CA THR A 162 -0.08 5.41 9.17
C THR A 162 1.03 5.31 8.13
N PHE A 163 0.70 5.03 6.88
CA PHE A 163 1.67 5.06 5.78
C PHE A 163 2.11 6.50 5.43
N PRO A 164 3.34 6.69 4.89
CA PRO A 164 3.84 8.00 4.47
C PRO A 164 2.93 8.71 3.45
N SER A 165 2.34 7.95 2.52
CA SER A 165 1.48 8.49 1.46
C SER A 165 0.19 9.12 1.99
N TRP A 166 -0.27 8.74 3.18
CA TRP A 166 -1.49 9.29 3.78
C TRP A 166 -1.27 10.64 4.47
N TYR A 167 -0.02 11.02 4.71
CA TYR A 167 0.32 12.23 5.47
C TYR A 167 -0.30 13.50 4.87
N SER A 168 -0.31 13.64 3.55
CA SER A 168 -0.81 14.85 2.88
C SER A 168 -2.32 15.03 3.05
N GLY A 169 -3.08 13.93 3.16
CA GLY A 169 -4.53 13.93 3.34
C GLY A 169 -4.96 14.06 4.81
N ALA A 170 -4.21 13.45 5.73
CA ALA A 170 -4.54 13.41 7.15
C ALA A 170 -3.29 13.63 8.04
N PRO A 171 -2.64 14.81 7.98
CA PRO A 171 -1.39 15.05 8.69
C PRO A 171 -1.52 14.97 10.22
N SER A 172 -2.72 15.23 10.75
CA SER A 172 -3.01 15.13 12.18
C SER A 172 -3.05 13.68 12.69
N ASP A 173 -3.37 12.72 11.82
CA ASP A 173 -3.47 11.31 12.19
C ASP A 173 -2.13 10.56 12.03
N ASP A 174 -1.12 11.19 11.44
CA ASP A 174 0.19 10.56 11.24
C ASP A 174 0.87 10.17 12.56
N GLY A 175 1.40 8.96 12.61
CA GLY A 175 2.19 8.44 13.72
C GLY A 175 1.96 6.95 13.97
N VAL A 176 2.47 6.50 15.11
CA VAL A 176 2.43 5.10 15.55
C VAL A 176 1.71 5.02 16.89
N VAL A 177 0.79 4.08 17.03
CA VAL A 177 0.16 3.74 18.31
C VAL A 177 0.64 2.35 18.73
N LEU A 178 1.07 2.21 19.97
CA LEU A 178 1.48 0.95 20.57
C LEU A 178 0.58 0.62 21.75
N LEU A 179 0.30 -0.66 21.93
CA LEU A 179 -0.20 -1.18 23.18
C LEU A 179 0.84 -0.88 24.28
N TYR A 180 0.42 -0.20 25.33
CA TYR A 180 1.32 0.27 26.40
C TYR A 180 2.15 -0.86 27.04
N SER A 181 1.66 -2.10 26.98
CA SER A 181 2.29 -3.26 27.59
C SER A 181 3.10 -4.11 26.61
N SER A 182 3.19 -3.74 25.32
CA SER A 182 4.09 -4.36 24.33
C SER A 182 5.44 -3.65 24.17
N VAL A 183 5.63 -2.48 24.80
CA VAL A 183 6.96 -1.86 24.91
C VAL A 183 7.91 -2.73 25.74
N PRO A 184 9.25 -2.55 25.61
CA PRO A 184 10.24 -3.36 26.32
C PRO A 184 9.99 -3.42 27.83
N GLY A 185 9.94 -4.63 28.39
CA GLY A 185 9.68 -4.86 29.81
C GLY A 185 8.21 -4.70 30.23
N GLY A 186 7.31 -4.53 29.27
CA GLY A 186 5.86 -4.62 29.47
C GLY A 186 5.39 -6.05 29.75
N THR A 187 4.09 -6.23 29.96
CA THR A 187 3.49 -7.52 30.36
C THR A 187 2.92 -8.34 29.20
N SER A 188 2.96 -7.84 27.96
CA SER A 188 2.37 -8.49 26.79
C SER A 188 3.29 -9.52 26.15
N THR A 189 3.84 -10.45 26.94
CA THR A 189 4.63 -11.56 26.40
C THR A 189 3.82 -12.37 25.38
N PRO A 190 4.39 -12.81 24.25
CA PRO A 190 5.81 -12.71 23.86
C PRO A 190 6.19 -11.41 23.10
N TYR A 191 5.32 -10.41 23.06
CA TYR A 191 5.47 -9.16 22.30
C TYR A 191 5.91 -7.98 23.17
N ASN A 192 6.91 -8.17 24.04
CA ASN A 192 7.31 -7.18 25.05
C ASN A 192 8.82 -6.92 25.06
N GLU A 193 9.49 -7.15 23.94
CA GLU A 193 10.92 -6.84 23.73
C GLU A 193 11.09 -5.59 22.85
N GLY A 194 10.00 -5.08 22.26
CA GLY A 194 9.92 -3.78 21.60
C GLY A 194 9.73 -3.87 20.08
N ASP A 195 9.58 -5.06 19.52
CA ASP A 195 9.51 -5.24 18.08
C ASP A 195 8.15 -4.94 17.49
N THR A 196 7.08 -4.87 18.30
CA THR A 196 5.86 -4.16 17.88
C THR A 196 6.19 -2.72 17.47
N GLY A 197 7.01 -2.00 18.26
CA GLY A 197 7.45 -0.65 17.92
C GLY A 197 8.27 -0.63 16.63
N THR A 198 9.15 -1.61 16.43
CA THR A 198 9.93 -1.77 15.19
C THR A 198 9.02 -2.02 13.99
N HIS A 199 8.06 -2.92 14.10
CA HIS A 199 7.10 -3.25 13.06
C HIS A 199 6.27 -2.04 12.61
N GLU A 200 5.65 -1.33 13.56
CA GLU A 200 4.81 -0.18 13.27
C GLU A 200 5.58 1.00 12.67
N VAL A 201 6.83 1.21 13.11
CA VAL A 201 7.71 2.22 12.50
C VAL A 201 8.10 1.81 11.08
N GLY A 202 8.13 0.51 10.77
CA GLY A 202 8.34 -0.01 9.42
C GLY A 202 7.22 0.43 8.48
N HIS A 203 5.96 0.30 8.92
CA HIS A 203 4.80 0.85 8.21
C HIS A 203 4.84 2.37 8.09
N TRP A 204 5.22 3.08 9.16
CA TRP A 204 5.40 4.53 9.11
C TRP A 204 6.52 4.94 8.14
N LEU A 205 7.48 4.07 7.84
CA LEU A 205 8.51 4.25 6.80
C LEU A 205 8.14 3.61 5.45
N GLY A 206 6.91 3.13 5.27
CA GLY A 206 6.34 2.68 4.00
C GLY A 206 6.57 1.22 3.64
N LEU A 207 6.90 0.36 4.62
CA LEU A 207 6.94 -1.10 4.42
C LEU A 207 5.56 -1.73 4.59
N TYR A 208 5.21 -2.68 3.74
CA TYR A 208 4.03 -3.52 3.94
C TYR A 208 4.38 -4.77 4.74
N HIS A 209 3.35 -5.49 5.18
CA HIS A 209 3.52 -6.83 5.71
C HIS A 209 4.15 -7.75 4.66
N THR A 210 5.02 -8.68 5.07
CA THR A 210 5.68 -9.64 4.15
C THR A 210 4.69 -10.57 3.45
N PHE A 211 3.55 -10.85 4.07
CA PHE A 211 2.44 -11.63 3.52
C PHE A 211 1.45 -10.80 2.69
N GLN A 212 1.70 -9.51 2.49
CA GLN A 212 0.81 -8.66 1.69
C GLN A 212 0.79 -9.14 0.24
N GLY A 213 -0.40 -9.34 -0.33
CA GLY A 213 -0.56 -9.90 -1.68
C GLY A 213 -0.30 -11.41 -1.79
N GLY A 214 0.06 -12.08 -0.69
CA GLY A 214 0.28 -13.52 -0.63
C GLY A 214 1.41 -13.99 -1.57
N CYS A 215 1.22 -15.14 -2.21
CA CYS A 215 2.22 -15.69 -3.15
C CYS A 215 2.31 -14.98 -4.51
N ALA A 216 1.49 -13.95 -4.75
CA ALA A 216 1.43 -13.27 -6.03
C ALA A 216 2.33 -12.03 -6.03
N SER A 217 3.04 -11.81 -7.14
CA SER A 217 3.75 -10.56 -7.39
C SER A 217 2.76 -9.38 -7.51
N PRO A 218 3.08 -8.17 -7.02
CA PRO A 218 4.38 -7.77 -6.45
C PRO A 218 4.56 -8.06 -4.95
N GLY A 219 3.61 -8.74 -4.30
CA GLY A 219 3.67 -9.05 -2.87
C GLY A 219 3.70 -7.78 -2.01
N ASP A 220 4.68 -7.70 -1.11
CA ASP A 220 4.97 -6.52 -0.27
C ASP A 220 5.71 -5.39 -1.03
N SER A 221 5.78 -5.48 -2.37
CA SER A 221 6.47 -4.54 -3.26
C SER A 221 7.96 -4.40 -2.96
N VAL A 222 8.56 -5.45 -2.40
CA VAL A 222 10.00 -5.60 -2.22
C VAL A 222 10.43 -6.93 -2.88
N SER A 223 11.45 -6.89 -3.73
CA SER A 223 11.80 -8.05 -4.56
C SER A 223 12.71 -9.07 -3.89
N ASP A 224 13.37 -8.71 -2.79
CA ASP A 224 14.29 -9.57 -2.05
C ASP A 224 13.67 -10.15 -0.76
N THR A 225 12.40 -9.89 -0.52
CA THR A 225 11.55 -10.55 0.47
C THR A 225 10.91 -11.78 -0.20
N PRO A 226 11.21 -13.01 0.26
CA PRO A 226 10.50 -14.20 -0.22
C PRO A 226 8.99 -14.05 -0.01
N PRO A 227 8.15 -14.41 -1.00
CA PRO A 227 6.71 -14.33 -0.85
C PRO A 227 6.22 -15.34 0.20
N GLU A 228 5.23 -14.96 1.00
CA GLU A 228 4.55 -15.86 1.91
C GLU A 228 3.02 -15.70 1.79
N ALA A 229 2.28 -16.80 1.95
CA ALA A 229 0.84 -16.81 1.73
C ALA A 229 0.06 -16.17 2.90
N SER A 230 0.64 -16.16 4.08
CA SER A 230 0.02 -15.69 5.32
C SER A 230 1.07 -15.37 6.37
N ALA A 231 0.70 -14.58 7.38
CA ALA A 231 1.57 -14.27 8.51
C ALA A 231 2.03 -15.52 9.26
N ALA A 232 3.25 -15.52 9.76
CA ALA A 232 3.73 -16.48 10.73
C ALA A 232 3.31 -16.06 12.16
N SER A 233 3.27 -17.02 13.08
CA SER A 233 3.08 -16.75 14.50
C SER A 233 4.00 -17.64 15.33
N GLY A 234 4.36 -17.19 16.53
CA GLY A 234 5.36 -17.87 17.34
C GLY A 234 6.76 -17.78 16.73
N CYS A 235 7.54 -18.83 16.93
CA CYS A 235 8.91 -18.96 16.42
C CYS A 235 9.05 -20.17 15.49
N PRO A 236 8.43 -20.14 14.29
CA PRO A 236 8.49 -21.27 13.37
C PRO A 236 9.90 -21.48 12.81
N THR A 237 10.11 -22.63 12.19
CA THR A 237 11.35 -22.96 11.47
C THR A 237 11.01 -23.61 10.15
N ASN A 238 11.76 -23.29 9.09
CA ASN A 238 11.60 -23.90 7.75
C ASN A 238 10.17 -23.80 7.20
N ARG A 239 9.49 -22.69 7.48
CA ARG A 239 8.17 -22.40 6.92
C ARG A 239 8.36 -21.97 5.45
N ASP A 240 7.56 -22.53 4.57
CA ASP A 240 7.52 -22.25 3.13
C ASP A 240 6.08 -22.45 2.67
N THR A 241 5.38 -21.34 2.48
CA THR A 241 3.97 -21.32 2.09
C THR A 241 3.78 -21.02 0.60
N CYS A 242 4.82 -20.53 -0.08
CA CYS A 242 4.80 -20.18 -1.49
C CYS A 242 5.87 -20.95 -2.29
N SER A 243 5.43 -22.04 -2.94
CA SER A 243 6.29 -22.92 -3.73
C SER A 243 7.14 -22.15 -4.75
N GLY A 244 8.46 -22.34 -4.68
CA GLY A 244 9.43 -21.76 -5.61
C GLY A 244 9.87 -20.33 -5.28
N GLY A 245 9.32 -19.70 -4.23
CA GLY A 245 9.69 -18.36 -3.76
C GLY A 245 10.85 -18.30 -2.76
N GLY A 246 11.16 -19.43 -2.11
CA GLY A 246 12.10 -19.50 -0.98
C GLY A 246 11.37 -19.75 0.34
N LEU A 247 12.11 -19.86 1.44
CA LEU A 247 11.50 -19.96 2.78
C LEU A 247 10.83 -18.64 3.15
N ASP A 248 9.69 -18.73 3.83
CA ASP A 248 8.96 -17.58 4.37
C ASP A 248 9.90 -16.71 5.23
N PRO A 249 9.78 -15.38 5.16
CA PRO A 249 10.67 -14.44 5.84
C PRO A 249 10.36 -14.31 7.34
N ILE A 250 10.23 -15.44 8.06
CA ILE A 250 9.79 -15.54 9.47
C ILE A 250 10.64 -14.79 10.51
N LYS A 251 11.79 -14.24 10.12
CA LYS A 251 12.64 -13.39 10.97
C LYS A 251 12.53 -11.90 10.63
N ASN A 252 11.71 -11.56 9.66
CA ASN A 252 11.53 -10.20 9.20
C ASN A 252 10.67 -9.44 10.19
N PHE A 253 11.03 -8.19 10.47
CA PHE A 253 10.24 -7.34 11.37
C PHE A 253 8.83 -7.06 10.84
N MET A 254 8.55 -7.26 9.55
CA MET A 254 7.24 -7.03 8.93
C MET A 254 6.34 -8.28 8.86
N ASP A 255 6.75 -9.38 9.51
CA ASP A 255 5.90 -10.56 9.78
C ASP A 255 5.30 -10.47 11.20
N TYR A 256 4.47 -11.44 11.62
CA TYR A 256 3.81 -11.50 12.95
C TYR A 256 4.40 -12.57 13.89
N THR A 257 5.67 -12.95 13.69
CA THR A 257 6.37 -13.82 14.65
C THR A 257 6.52 -13.16 16.02
N ASP A 258 6.90 -13.95 17.03
CA ASP A 258 7.20 -13.40 18.35
C ASP A 258 8.44 -12.49 18.28
N ASP A 259 8.53 -11.45 19.12
CA ASP A 259 9.65 -10.49 19.15
C ASP A 259 11.01 -11.22 19.15
N ALA A 260 11.17 -12.26 19.99
CA ALA A 260 12.40 -13.05 20.12
C ALA A 260 12.87 -13.74 18.82
N CYS A 261 12.04 -13.77 17.78
CA CYS A 261 12.27 -14.48 16.53
C CYS A 261 12.36 -13.59 15.30
N MET A 262 12.00 -12.31 15.39
CA MET A 262 12.28 -11.31 14.36
C MET A 262 13.53 -10.50 14.68
N ASN A 263 14.32 -10.15 13.66
CA ASN A 263 15.57 -9.39 13.86
C ASN A 263 16.11 -8.69 12.62
N THR A 264 15.42 -8.71 11.48
CA THR A 264 15.99 -8.18 10.24
C THR A 264 14.98 -7.45 9.36
N PHE A 265 15.49 -6.44 8.65
CA PHE A 265 14.92 -5.99 7.38
C PHE A 265 15.76 -6.56 6.22
N SER A 266 15.16 -6.70 5.04
CA SER A 266 15.90 -7.02 3.81
C SER A 266 16.63 -5.77 3.26
N ALA A 267 17.54 -5.96 2.29
CA ALA A 267 18.22 -4.84 1.65
C ALA A 267 17.25 -4.00 0.80
N GLY A 268 16.26 -4.66 0.18
CA GLY A 268 15.18 -4.02 -0.55
C GLY A 268 14.27 -3.21 0.36
N GLN A 269 13.90 -3.73 1.54
CA GLN A 269 13.13 -2.99 2.53
C GLN A 269 13.89 -1.75 3.03
N ILE A 270 15.20 -1.86 3.28
CA ILE A 270 16.05 -0.71 3.63
C ILE A 270 16.00 0.35 2.52
N THR A 271 16.18 -0.07 1.26
CA THR A 271 16.14 0.84 0.11
C THR A 271 14.78 1.52 -0.01
N ARG A 272 13.69 0.75 0.14
CA ARG A 272 12.32 1.26 0.11
C ARG A 272 12.08 2.30 1.18
N MET A 273 12.43 2.03 2.44
CA MET A 273 12.28 2.99 3.55
C MET A 273 13.03 4.29 3.29
N GLN A 274 14.24 4.23 2.72
CA GLN A 274 15.02 5.41 2.37
C GLN A 274 14.33 6.24 1.28
N SER A 275 13.80 5.60 0.23
CA SER A 275 13.06 6.27 -0.83
C SER A 275 11.74 6.87 -0.33
N GLN A 276 11.01 6.14 0.52
CA GLN A 276 9.79 6.61 1.17
C GLN A 276 10.06 7.82 2.06
N TRP A 277 11.15 7.79 2.83
CA TRP A 277 11.58 8.93 3.65
C TRP A 277 11.85 10.17 2.79
N ASP A 278 12.67 10.07 1.75
CA ASP A 278 12.99 11.24 0.91
C ASP A 278 11.77 11.82 0.22
N THR A 279 10.86 10.93 -0.20
CA THR A 279 9.70 11.30 -1.00
C THR A 279 8.66 12.00 -0.14
N TYR A 280 8.37 11.48 1.06
CA TYR A 280 7.23 11.95 1.85
C TYR A 280 7.61 12.69 3.13
N ARG A 281 8.80 12.46 3.70
CA ARG A 281 9.15 12.90 5.07
C ARG A 281 10.26 13.93 5.14
N ALA A 282 11.31 13.81 4.32
CA ALA A 282 12.57 14.56 4.47
C ALA A 282 12.42 16.09 4.46
N SER A 283 11.50 16.66 3.68
CA SER A 283 11.35 18.10 3.50
C SER A 283 10.54 18.81 4.60
N GLY A 284 9.93 18.09 5.55
CA GLY A 284 9.02 18.66 6.56
C GLY A 284 7.71 19.23 6.01
N SER A 285 7.68 19.56 4.73
CA SER A 285 6.50 19.67 3.87
C SER A 285 6.36 18.36 3.11
N PRO A 286 5.17 17.74 3.05
CA PRO A 286 4.95 16.66 2.10
C PRO A 286 5.26 17.16 0.68
N PRO A 287 5.53 16.28 -0.29
CA PRO A 287 5.40 16.64 -1.69
C PRO A 287 4.03 17.33 -1.87
N PRO A 288 3.90 18.30 -2.78
CA PRO A 288 2.61 18.96 -2.99
C PRO A 288 1.52 17.90 -3.05
N PRO A 289 0.33 18.14 -2.45
CA PRO A 289 -0.77 17.17 -2.55
C PRO A 289 -0.90 16.76 -4.02
N PRO A 290 -1.24 15.49 -4.31
CA PRO A 290 -1.54 15.10 -5.68
C PRO A 290 -2.42 16.21 -6.27
N PRO A 291 -2.09 16.70 -7.48
CA PRO A 291 -2.76 17.87 -8.04
C PRO A 291 -4.26 17.69 -7.87
N PRO A 292 -5.00 18.74 -7.47
CA PRO A 292 -6.44 18.65 -7.27
C PRO A 292 -7.03 17.92 -8.49
N PRO A 293 -8.06 17.06 -8.30
CA PRO A 293 -8.68 16.34 -9.41
C PRO A 293 -8.88 17.34 -10.53
N PRO A 294 -8.29 17.07 -11.70
CA PRO A 294 -8.00 18.10 -12.68
C PRO A 294 -9.28 18.88 -13.00
N PRO A 295 -9.21 20.21 -13.08
CA PRO A 295 -10.39 21.02 -13.34
C PRO A 295 -10.97 20.60 -14.68
N SER A 296 -12.20 20.08 -14.65
CA SER A 296 -13.10 19.81 -15.79
C SER A 296 -12.37 19.49 -17.09
N GLY A 297 -11.90 18.24 -17.25
CA GLY A 297 -11.37 17.79 -18.54
C GLY A 297 -10.41 16.60 -18.52
N THR A 298 -10.14 15.98 -17.37
CA THR A 298 -9.47 14.67 -17.32
C THR A 298 -10.10 13.78 -16.24
N CYS A 299 -10.23 12.49 -16.56
CA CYS A 299 -10.96 11.51 -15.75
C CYS A 299 -10.20 11.06 -14.50
N ALA A 300 -10.95 10.66 -13.47
CA ALA A 300 -10.40 10.18 -12.20
C ALA A 300 -9.53 8.92 -12.37
N HIS A 301 -9.81 8.15 -13.42
CA HIS A 301 -8.95 7.11 -13.97
C HIS A 301 -9.20 6.99 -15.47
N ASP A 302 -8.40 6.17 -16.14
CA ASP A 302 -8.56 5.89 -17.56
C ASP A 302 -9.96 5.28 -17.84
N LYS A 303 -10.68 5.84 -18.82
CA LYS A 303 -12.00 5.36 -19.27
C LYS A 303 -11.99 3.92 -19.78
N CYS A 304 -10.81 3.37 -20.03
CA CYS A 304 -10.58 2.02 -20.52
C CYS A 304 -10.41 0.97 -19.43
N VAL A 305 -10.43 1.41 -18.17
CA VAL A 305 -10.22 0.56 -17.00
C VAL A 305 -11.44 0.70 -16.10
N ALA A 306 -11.96 -0.43 -15.63
CA ALA A 306 -13.05 -0.44 -14.67
C ALA A 306 -12.59 0.15 -13.34
N GLY A 307 -13.47 0.90 -12.65
CA GLY A 307 -13.14 1.61 -11.43
C GLY A 307 -14.30 2.42 -10.88
N ALA A 308 -13.99 3.44 -10.08
CA ALA A 308 -15.00 4.34 -9.55
C ALA A 308 -15.76 5.06 -10.67
N ALA A 309 -17.02 5.43 -10.42
CA ALA A 309 -17.80 6.17 -11.41
C ALA A 309 -17.05 7.41 -11.94
N LEU A 310 -16.94 7.54 -13.26
CA LEU A 310 -16.26 8.68 -13.88
C LEU A 310 -17.20 9.88 -14.01
N ALA A 311 -16.68 11.08 -13.77
CA ALA A 311 -17.46 12.30 -13.91
C ALA A 311 -17.81 12.56 -15.39
N SER A 312 -19.07 12.85 -15.68
CA SER A 312 -19.57 12.99 -17.07
C SER A 312 -18.94 14.14 -17.87
N ASN A 313 -18.19 15.04 -17.23
CA ASN A 313 -17.48 16.14 -17.87
C ASN A 313 -15.97 15.88 -17.98
N CYS A 314 -15.49 14.68 -17.67
CA CYS A 314 -14.05 14.39 -17.60
C CYS A 314 -13.41 14.02 -18.94
N ASP A 315 -14.18 13.54 -19.91
CA ASP A 315 -13.77 13.20 -21.27
C ASP A 315 -15.01 13.18 -22.17
N SER A 316 -14.88 13.53 -23.46
CA SER A 316 -16.02 13.61 -24.38
C SER A 316 -16.67 12.24 -24.68
N VAL A 317 -15.89 11.16 -24.64
CA VAL A 317 -16.40 9.79 -24.75
C VAL A 317 -17.12 9.41 -23.46
N VAL A 318 -16.54 9.73 -22.30
CA VAL A 318 -17.19 9.51 -21.00
C VAL A 318 -18.52 10.26 -20.92
N GLN A 319 -18.58 11.52 -21.38
CA GLN A 319 -19.82 12.29 -21.44
C GLN A 319 -20.91 11.57 -22.24
N THR A 320 -20.54 10.93 -23.35
CA THR A 320 -21.48 10.23 -24.23
C THR A 320 -21.91 8.88 -23.65
N VAL A 321 -20.99 8.16 -22.99
CA VAL A 321 -21.28 6.95 -22.22
C VAL A 321 -22.25 7.28 -21.08
N CYS A 322 -21.96 8.31 -20.25
CA CYS A 322 -22.84 8.74 -19.16
C CYS A 322 -24.24 9.18 -19.62
N ALA A 323 -24.35 9.72 -20.84
CA ALA A 323 -25.64 10.12 -21.42
C ALA A 323 -26.45 8.92 -21.95
N THR A 324 -25.78 7.79 -22.20
CA THR A 324 -26.36 6.53 -22.67
C THR A 324 -26.71 5.63 -21.49
N ASP A 325 -25.75 5.43 -20.58
CA ASP A 325 -25.90 4.74 -19.32
C ASP A 325 -25.46 5.63 -18.14
N ALA A 326 -26.45 6.11 -17.39
CA ALA A 326 -26.21 6.95 -16.22
C ALA A 326 -25.50 6.18 -15.08
N TYR A 327 -25.64 4.85 -15.03
CA TYR A 327 -25.05 4.00 -14.00
C TYR A 327 -23.52 4.14 -13.95
N CYS A 328 -22.89 4.24 -15.13
CA CYS A 328 -21.45 4.43 -15.29
C CYS A 328 -20.89 5.65 -14.54
N CYS A 329 -21.72 6.66 -14.30
CA CYS A 329 -21.28 7.96 -13.81
C CYS A 329 -21.93 8.35 -12.47
N THR A 330 -22.85 7.52 -11.97
CA THR A 330 -23.47 7.70 -10.64
C THR A 330 -23.15 6.58 -9.67
N THR A 331 -22.71 5.42 -10.16
CA THR A 331 -22.54 4.23 -9.31
C THR A 331 -21.16 3.62 -9.45
N THR A 332 -20.79 3.10 -10.63
CA THR A 332 -19.46 2.52 -10.85
C THR A 332 -19.14 2.48 -12.34
N TRP A 333 -17.87 2.56 -12.69
CA TRP A 333 -17.40 2.40 -14.06
C TRP A 333 -17.00 0.94 -14.27
N ASP A 334 -17.95 0.05 -14.59
CA ASP A 334 -17.69 -1.39 -14.67
C ASP A 334 -17.25 -1.86 -16.08
N SER A 335 -17.17 -3.17 -16.28
CA SER A 335 -16.81 -3.77 -17.56
C SER A 335 -17.80 -3.45 -18.68
N GLN A 336 -19.08 -3.19 -18.37
CA GLN A 336 -20.08 -2.78 -19.35
C GLN A 336 -19.82 -1.33 -19.77
N CYS A 337 -19.52 -0.44 -18.83
CA CYS A 337 -19.11 0.94 -19.12
C CYS A 337 -17.86 0.99 -20.02
N VAL A 338 -16.88 0.14 -19.73
CA VAL A 338 -15.68 -0.01 -20.59
C VAL A 338 -16.04 -0.59 -21.96
N GLU A 339 -17.01 -1.51 -22.05
CA GLU A 339 -17.54 -2.02 -23.33
C GLU A 339 -18.23 -0.92 -24.15
N GLU A 340 -18.99 -0.05 -23.49
CA GLU A 340 -19.64 1.10 -24.08
C GLU A 340 -18.65 2.14 -24.60
N VAL A 341 -17.51 2.33 -23.93
CA VAL A 341 -16.42 3.18 -24.45
C VAL A 341 -15.91 2.67 -25.79
N TYR A 342 -15.77 1.35 -25.97
CA TYR A 342 -15.34 0.76 -27.25
C TYR A 342 -16.38 0.96 -28.36
N THR A 343 -17.67 0.94 -28.02
CA THR A 343 -18.75 1.05 -29.01
C THR A 343 -19.09 2.51 -29.34
N ILE A 344 -18.99 3.43 -28.39
CA ILE A 344 -19.37 4.85 -28.50
C ILE A 344 -18.18 5.73 -28.91
N GLY A 345 -16.99 5.52 -28.33
CA GLY A 345 -15.80 6.33 -28.59
C GLY A 345 -14.99 5.91 -29.81
N GLY A 346 -15.30 4.73 -30.37
CA GLY A 346 -14.45 4.07 -31.35
C GLY A 346 -13.15 3.52 -30.74
N SER A 347 -12.40 2.78 -31.54
CA SER A 347 -11.19 2.05 -31.13
C SER A 347 -9.94 2.90 -30.86
N ASP A 348 -10.03 4.22 -31.03
CA ASP A 348 -8.99 5.17 -30.61
C ASP A 348 -9.12 5.55 -29.12
N ALA A 349 -10.20 5.13 -28.47
CA ALA A 349 -10.47 5.47 -27.08
C ALA A 349 -9.69 4.63 -26.08
N CYS A 350 -9.33 3.36 -26.40
CA CYS A 350 -8.79 2.38 -25.45
C CYS A 350 -7.85 1.31 -26.06
N TYR A 351 -6.71 1.05 -25.40
CA TYR A 351 -5.70 0.06 -25.79
C TYR A 351 -6.05 -1.36 -25.28
N LYS A 352 -6.17 -2.34 -26.19
CA LYS A 352 -6.53 -3.75 -25.87
C LYS A 352 -5.35 -4.70 -25.65
N GLY A 353 -4.10 -4.23 -25.72
CA GLY A 353 -2.97 -4.97 -25.16
C GLY A 353 -2.42 -6.17 -25.94
N SER A 354 -3.05 -6.65 -27.02
CA SER A 354 -2.43 -7.71 -27.85
C SER A 354 -2.96 -7.74 -29.28
N CYS A 355 -2.13 -7.34 -30.24
CA CYS A 355 -2.39 -7.66 -31.64
C CYS A 355 -2.21 -9.16 -31.87
N ALA A 356 -3.06 -9.73 -32.74
CA ALA A 356 -2.94 -11.12 -33.14
C ALA A 356 -1.56 -11.47 -33.73
N HIS A 357 -0.88 -10.47 -34.31
CA HIS A 357 0.52 -10.54 -34.73
C HIS A 357 1.11 -9.12 -34.86
N ASN A 358 2.41 -9.04 -35.17
CA ASN A 358 3.13 -7.79 -35.39
C ASN A 358 2.52 -6.98 -36.57
N VAL A 359 2.44 -5.66 -36.42
CA VAL A 359 1.89 -4.71 -37.43
C VAL A 359 2.68 -4.69 -38.74
N CYS A 360 3.96 -5.08 -38.69
CA CYS A 360 4.85 -5.17 -39.85
C CYS A 360 4.83 -6.53 -40.53
N THR A 361 3.92 -7.43 -40.15
CA THR A 361 3.80 -8.76 -40.75
C THR A 361 2.38 -8.96 -41.30
N SER A 362 2.27 -9.45 -42.52
CA SER A 362 0.97 -9.82 -43.09
C SER A 362 0.37 -11.01 -42.36
N GLY A 363 -0.95 -11.01 -42.17
CA GLY A 363 -1.66 -12.08 -41.47
C GLY A 363 -3.16 -11.83 -41.37
N THR A 364 -3.75 -12.41 -40.32
CA THR A 364 -5.17 -12.19 -40.00
C THR A 364 -5.46 -10.70 -39.76
N LYS A 365 -6.69 -10.26 -39.96
CA LYS A 365 -7.06 -8.87 -39.64
C LYS A 365 -6.62 -8.49 -38.22
N LEU A 366 -6.03 -7.31 -38.08
CA LEU A 366 -5.70 -6.75 -36.76
C LEU A 366 -6.87 -5.93 -36.25
N THR A 367 -7.11 -6.00 -34.94
CA THR A 367 -8.17 -5.24 -34.28
C THR A 367 -7.67 -3.85 -33.98
N LYS A 368 -8.42 -2.81 -34.36
CA LYS A 368 -8.08 -1.43 -34.01
C LYS A 368 -7.83 -1.31 -32.49
N GLY A 369 -6.78 -0.57 -32.10
CA GLY A 369 -6.36 -0.41 -30.70
C GLY A 369 -5.60 -1.59 -30.10
N CYS A 370 -5.19 -2.59 -30.91
CA CYS A 370 -4.42 -3.73 -30.41
C CYS A 370 -2.93 -3.43 -30.19
N ASP A 371 -2.39 -2.35 -30.77
CA ASP A 371 -1.00 -1.91 -30.62
C ASP A 371 -0.90 -0.61 -29.82
N SER A 372 0.19 -0.45 -29.06
CA SER A 372 0.38 0.66 -28.12
C SER A 372 0.74 1.97 -28.80
N LEU A 373 1.02 1.94 -30.10
CA LEU A 373 1.46 3.08 -30.91
C LEU A 373 0.34 3.65 -31.77
N GLY A 374 -0.88 3.08 -31.73
CA GLY A 374 -2.03 3.50 -32.53
C GLY A 374 -1.89 3.22 -34.03
N ILE A 375 -0.91 2.41 -34.43
CA ILE A 375 -0.56 2.11 -35.82
C ILE A 375 -1.70 1.38 -36.51
N VAL A 376 -2.25 0.33 -35.87
CA VAL A 376 -3.33 -0.46 -36.43
C VAL A 376 -4.52 0.44 -36.66
N THR A 377 -4.87 1.30 -35.70
CA THR A 377 -6.02 2.18 -35.87
C THR A 377 -5.82 3.20 -36.99
N ALA A 378 -4.64 3.80 -37.12
CA ALA A 378 -4.32 4.73 -38.20
C ALA A 378 -4.45 4.06 -39.59
N VAL A 379 -3.89 2.86 -39.75
CA VAL A 379 -4.01 2.08 -41.00
C VAL A 379 -5.45 1.67 -41.26
N CYS A 380 -6.20 1.23 -40.23
CA CYS A 380 -7.61 0.85 -40.38
C CYS A 380 -8.54 2.02 -40.72
N ASN A 381 -8.23 3.23 -40.24
CA ASN A 381 -9.00 4.44 -40.55
C ASN A 381 -8.69 4.92 -41.98
N ASN A 382 -7.49 4.63 -42.49
CA ASN A 382 -7.14 4.86 -43.89
C ASN A 382 -7.71 3.79 -44.83
N ASP A 383 -7.74 2.53 -44.38
CA ASP A 383 -8.20 1.39 -45.15
C ASP A 383 -8.97 0.39 -44.28
N ALA A 384 -10.29 0.41 -44.43
CA ALA A 384 -11.18 -0.48 -43.69
C ALA A 384 -10.94 -1.96 -44.02
N TYR A 385 -10.34 -2.29 -45.18
CA TYR A 385 -10.02 -3.67 -45.55
C TYR A 385 -9.10 -4.36 -44.53
N CYS A 386 -8.12 -3.62 -44.01
CA CYS A 386 -7.08 -4.12 -43.11
C CYS A 386 -7.64 -4.75 -41.81
N CYS A 387 -8.87 -4.37 -41.46
CA CYS A 387 -9.44 -4.58 -40.12
C CYS A 387 -10.85 -5.19 -40.16
N SER A 388 -11.46 -5.20 -41.35
CA SER A 388 -12.65 -5.98 -41.65
C SER A 388 -12.32 -7.35 -42.24
N THR A 389 -11.25 -7.45 -43.04
CA THR A 389 -10.98 -8.60 -43.89
C THR A 389 -9.63 -9.26 -43.59
N SER A 390 -8.50 -8.59 -43.83
CA SER A 390 -7.16 -9.18 -43.66
C SER A 390 -6.09 -8.09 -43.55
N TRP A 391 -5.00 -8.36 -42.82
CA TRP A 391 -3.84 -7.47 -42.77
C TRP A 391 -2.80 -7.92 -43.81
N ASP A 392 -2.86 -7.40 -45.03
CA ASP A 392 -2.02 -7.84 -46.15
C ASP A 392 -0.79 -6.93 -46.39
N SER A 393 -0.05 -7.16 -47.48
CA SER A 393 1.15 -6.37 -47.81
C SER A 393 0.84 -4.90 -48.11
N VAL A 394 -0.39 -4.57 -48.51
CA VAL A 394 -0.83 -3.19 -48.70
C VAL A 394 -1.05 -2.54 -47.33
N CYS A 395 -1.63 -3.26 -46.36
CA CYS A 395 -1.75 -2.81 -44.98
C CYS A 395 -0.38 -2.56 -44.33
N VAL A 396 0.58 -3.48 -44.53
CA VAL A 396 1.97 -3.30 -44.04
C VAL A 396 2.64 -2.09 -44.70
N GLY A 397 2.49 -1.90 -46.02
CA GLY A 397 3.04 -0.72 -46.72
C GLY A 397 2.42 0.62 -46.27
N LYS A 398 1.22 0.58 -45.69
CA LYS A 398 0.55 1.74 -45.09
C LYS A 398 1.08 2.08 -43.70
N VAL A 399 1.75 1.16 -43.00
CA VAL A 399 2.32 1.43 -41.66
C VAL A 399 3.32 2.60 -41.72
N GLU A 400 4.20 2.61 -42.72
CA GLU A 400 5.18 3.69 -42.88
C GLU A 400 4.56 4.97 -43.45
N SER A 401 3.71 4.84 -44.49
CA SER A 401 3.15 6.00 -45.19
C SER A 401 1.98 6.69 -44.46
N VAL A 402 1.29 6.00 -43.54
CA VAL A 402 0.14 6.53 -42.78
C VAL A 402 0.50 6.76 -41.31
N ALA A 403 1.25 5.86 -40.68
CA ALA A 403 1.56 5.96 -39.25
C ALA A 403 3.00 6.42 -38.96
N GLY A 404 3.85 6.63 -39.98
CA GLY A 404 5.23 7.09 -39.80
C GLY A 404 6.14 6.09 -39.09
N TYR A 405 5.72 4.82 -39.00
CA TYR A 405 6.45 3.74 -38.35
C TYR A 405 7.15 2.86 -39.39
N SER A 406 8.46 2.66 -39.25
CA SER A 406 9.25 1.92 -40.24
C SER A 406 9.31 0.43 -39.90
N CYS A 407 8.98 -0.42 -40.88
CA CYS A 407 8.90 -1.88 -40.73
C CYS A 407 10.19 -2.61 -41.15
N ASN A 408 11.33 -1.92 -41.14
CA ASN A 408 12.62 -2.42 -41.58
C ASN A 408 13.31 -3.33 -40.56
#